data_AF-A0A8H5YZY7-F1
#
_entry.id   AF-A0A8H5YZY7-F1
#
_cell.length_a   1.000
_cell.length_b   1.000
_cell.length_c   1.000
_cell.angle_alpha   90.00
_cell.angle_beta   90.00
_cell.angle_gamma   90.00
#
_symmetry.space_group_name_H-M   'P 1'
#
loop_
_entity.id
_entity.type
_entity.pdbx_description
1 polymer ?
#
loop_
_entity_poly.entity_id
_entity_poly.type
_entity_poly.pdbx_seq_one_letter_code
_entity_poly.pdbx_strand_id
1 'polypeptide(L)'
;MGGRIDCYLDIVSFYSYVGYADLRQNMSKLAAHGVQVNFIPVFLGGIMQTSDSGNRPPWVLKAKGKYLARDSFRAAERLGVPYQGSPPDIFAIAKTVSPLRALHFIKENYPESTYLAAIRFLFHKIWLPPHVNLAEDEKLIAALKEATDELDGGSGKKLFSDEDVEKIMNGRESMKERVKDLTGEAVQKGAFGAPWLIVTRDDGKSEPFFGSDRFNHIYRFLGVPFKDVEILPPSKFIAKPPPLSKLTDSSSTSRAMQSLELNLIVAATRNMGIGLHGTMPWQGLRKEMKYFARVTTRVPPQAPPSSINAVIMGRKTWDSIPTKFRPLKDRLNIVISRSAPSKLPETVEPSEPVRVQSLELALQYARTHSDVGRIFVIGGAQIYDAALKLPEARRILLTSIERDFDCDTFFPVDLKDGSWERKSRDELQEWTGEEIEEGGQEEAGTKYEFQMWEKRD
;
A
#
# COMPACT_ATOMS: atom_id res chain seq x y z
N MET A 1 26.73 19.40 -19.41
CA MET A 1 25.52 19.44 -18.56
C MET A 1 25.78 18.45 -17.48
N GLY A 2 25.54 18.87 -16.26
CA GLY A 2 25.98 18.17 -15.06
C GLY A 2 25.84 19.11 -13.87
N GLY A 3 26.17 18.57 -12.70
CA GLY A 3 26.12 19.33 -11.48
C GLY A 3 25.92 18.44 -10.28
N ARG A 4 25.46 19.03 -9.20
CA ARG A 4 25.21 18.34 -7.93
C ARG A 4 23.91 18.82 -7.31
N ILE A 5 23.14 17.89 -6.77
CA ILE A 5 21.97 18.14 -5.93
C ILE A 5 22.35 17.71 -4.52
N ASP A 6 22.60 18.66 -3.63
CA ASP A 6 22.78 18.42 -2.20
C ASP A 6 21.40 18.51 -1.51
N CYS A 7 20.82 17.37 -1.15
CA CYS A 7 19.51 17.24 -0.54
C CYS A 7 19.64 17.09 0.98
N TYR A 8 19.43 18.18 1.71
CA TYR A 8 19.37 18.20 3.16
C TYR A 8 18.00 17.71 3.63
N LEU A 9 17.99 16.62 4.40
CA LEU A 9 16.77 15.92 4.79
C LEU A 9 16.80 15.49 6.26
N ASP A 10 15.61 15.30 6.82
CA ASP A 10 15.43 14.66 8.13
C ASP A 10 14.40 13.54 7.99
N ILE A 11 14.65 12.40 8.63
CA ILE A 11 13.78 11.23 8.58
C ILE A 11 12.40 11.49 9.20
N VAL A 12 12.25 12.51 10.06
CA VAL A 12 10.94 12.96 10.58
C VAL A 12 10.21 13.96 9.68
N SER A 13 10.68 14.21 8.46
CA SER A 13 9.92 14.97 7.47
C SER A 13 9.34 14.04 6.41
N PHE A 14 8.01 13.96 6.33
CA PHE A 14 7.34 13.16 5.30
C PHE A 14 7.70 13.65 3.90
N TYR A 15 7.76 14.97 3.69
CA TYR A 15 8.16 15.52 2.40
C TYR A 15 9.64 15.25 2.10
N SER A 16 10.48 15.04 3.12
CA SER A 16 11.85 14.55 2.90
C SER A 16 11.86 13.11 2.42
N TYR A 17 10.96 12.27 2.93
CA TYR A 17 10.78 10.91 2.42
C TYR A 17 10.35 10.92 0.95
N VAL A 18 9.35 11.73 0.61
CA VAL A 18 8.89 11.93 -0.78
C VAL A 18 10.03 12.44 -1.67
N GLY A 19 10.77 13.46 -1.25
CA GLY A 19 11.89 14.00 -2.01
C GLY A 19 13.03 12.99 -2.21
N TYR A 20 13.33 12.20 -1.18
CA TYR A 20 14.28 11.09 -1.25
C TYR A 20 13.84 10.03 -2.27
N ALA A 21 12.56 9.63 -2.23
CA ALA A 21 12.01 8.62 -3.13
C ALA A 21 12.07 9.06 -4.61
N ASP A 22 11.69 10.31 -4.90
CA ASP A 22 11.73 10.88 -6.25
C ASP A 22 13.17 10.90 -6.80
N LEU A 23 14.09 11.48 -6.03
CA LEU A 23 15.49 11.54 -6.41
C LEU A 23 16.06 10.14 -6.64
N ARG A 24 15.77 9.17 -5.75
CA ARG A 24 16.26 7.78 -5.89
C ARG A 24 15.77 7.11 -7.17
N GLN A 25 14.50 7.28 -7.55
CA GLN A 25 13.96 6.73 -8.80
C GLN A 25 14.65 7.32 -10.05
N ASN A 26 15.17 8.55 -9.93
CA ASN A 26 15.79 9.28 -11.04
C ASN A 26 17.32 9.34 -10.98
N MET A 27 17.97 8.83 -9.93
CA MET A 27 19.42 8.94 -9.71
C MET A 27 20.25 8.42 -10.89
N SER A 28 19.88 7.29 -11.50
CA SER A 28 20.61 6.73 -12.64
C SER A 28 20.48 7.61 -13.89
N LYS A 29 19.31 8.19 -14.14
CA LYS A 29 19.06 9.13 -15.24
C LYS A 29 19.83 10.43 -15.02
N LEU A 30 19.80 10.95 -13.78
CA LEU A 30 20.55 12.15 -13.39
C LEU A 30 22.06 11.94 -13.56
N ALA A 31 22.58 10.79 -13.12
CA ALA A 31 23.98 10.42 -13.31
C ALA A 31 24.36 10.33 -14.79
N ALA A 32 23.49 9.80 -15.65
CA ALA A 32 23.70 9.79 -17.11
C ALA A 32 23.77 11.20 -17.73
N HIS A 33 23.21 12.21 -17.05
CA HIS A 33 23.35 13.62 -17.38
C HIS A 33 24.47 14.34 -16.60
N GLY A 34 25.39 13.61 -15.97
CA GLY A 34 26.50 14.18 -15.20
C GLY A 34 26.07 14.84 -13.88
N VAL A 35 24.84 14.57 -13.40
CA VAL A 35 24.32 15.13 -12.14
C VAL A 35 24.51 14.14 -11.00
N GLN A 36 25.25 14.55 -9.98
CA GLN A 36 25.41 13.81 -8.74
C GLN A 36 24.30 14.17 -7.75
N VAL A 37 23.79 13.19 -7.01
CA VAL A 37 22.79 13.42 -5.95
C VAL A 37 23.40 13.00 -4.63
N ASN A 38 23.39 13.91 -3.66
CA ASN A 38 23.97 13.71 -2.35
C ASN A 38 22.91 13.94 -1.28
N PHE A 39 22.59 12.92 -0.48
CA PHE A 39 21.67 13.05 0.64
C PHE A 39 22.42 13.41 1.92
N ILE A 40 21.96 14.42 2.65
CA ILE A 40 22.63 15.00 3.81
C ILE A 40 21.65 15.01 4.99
N PRO A 41 21.77 14.06 5.94
CA PRO A 41 20.93 14.03 7.12
C PRO A 41 21.19 15.26 7.99
N VAL A 42 20.15 16.04 8.29
CA VAL A 42 20.20 17.23 9.13
C VAL A 42 19.08 17.19 10.16
N PHE A 43 19.24 17.94 11.24
CA PHE A 43 18.23 18.01 12.29
C PHE A 43 17.23 19.11 12.01
N LEU A 44 16.02 18.73 11.56
CA LEU A 44 14.94 19.66 11.22
C LEU A 44 14.54 20.53 12.41
N GLY A 45 14.54 19.96 13.62
CA GLY A 45 14.28 20.72 14.85
C GLY A 45 15.27 21.87 15.03
N GLY A 46 16.54 21.69 14.67
CA GLY A 46 17.58 22.72 14.71
C GLY A 46 17.36 23.81 13.66
N ILE A 47 16.93 23.43 12.45
CA ILE A 47 16.60 24.39 11.39
C ILE A 47 15.45 25.31 11.81
N MET A 48 14.38 24.73 12.36
CA MET A 48 13.16 25.45 12.74
C MET A 48 13.30 26.33 13.98
N GLN A 49 14.27 26.06 14.84
CA GLN A 49 14.49 26.82 16.09
C GLN A 49 15.40 28.05 15.90
N THR A 50 15.94 28.26 14.71
CA THR A 50 16.81 29.41 14.43
C THR A 50 16.03 30.72 14.50
N SER A 51 16.67 31.77 15.02
CA SER A 51 16.09 33.11 15.18
C SER A 51 15.54 33.67 13.86
N ASP A 52 16.18 33.32 12.75
CA ASP A 52 15.89 33.89 11.44
C ASP A 52 14.78 33.12 10.71
N SER A 53 14.50 31.86 11.08
CA SER A 53 13.41 31.10 10.46
C SER A 53 12.05 31.43 11.06
N GLY A 54 11.97 31.65 12.39
CA GLY A 54 10.72 31.85 13.14
C GLY A 54 9.66 30.76 12.90
N ASN A 55 10.04 29.62 12.31
CA ASN A 55 9.11 28.72 11.68
C ASN A 55 8.49 27.78 12.70
N ARG A 56 7.20 27.48 12.55
CA ARG A 56 6.49 26.51 13.39
C ARG A 56 6.03 25.35 12.53
N PRO A 57 5.93 24.14 13.10
CA PRO A 57 5.46 23.00 12.33
C PRO A 57 4.09 23.28 11.71
N PRO A 58 3.89 22.96 10.42
CA PRO A 58 2.71 23.43 9.70
C PRO A 58 1.41 22.85 10.26
N TRP A 59 1.44 21.67 10.90
CA TRP A 59 0.28 21.06 11.55
C TRP A 59 -0.21 21.81 12.80
N VAL A 60 0.61 22.67 13.41
CA VAL A 60 0.19 23.53 14.53
C VAL A 60 -0.95 24.45 14.10
N LEU A 61 -0.97 24.87 12.84
CA LEU A 61 -2.09 25.61 12.27
C LEU A 61 -3.12 24.63 11.71
N LYS A 62 -4.30 24.54 12.32
CA LYS A 62 -5.38 23.61 11.96
C LYS A 62 -5.73 23.60 10.46
N ALA A 63 -5.71 24.76 9.80
CA ALA A 63 -5.98 24.87 8.36
C ALA A 63 -4.91 24.15 7.52
N LYS A 64 -3.63 24.35 7.85
CA LYS A 64 -2.51 23.64 7.21
C LYS A 64 -2.56 22.14 7.53
N GLY A 65 -2.84 21.76 8.77
CA GLY A 65 -3.01 20.34 9.14
C GLY A 65 -4.06 19.61 8.29
N LYS A 66 -5.23 20.23 8.06
CA LYS A 66 -6.27 19.67 7.17
C LYS A 66 -5.82 19.55 5.71
N TYR A 67 -5.04 20.52 5.22
CA TYR A 67 -4.50 20.47 3.86
C TYR A 67 -3.46 19.34 3.72
N LEU A 68 -2.52 19.26 4.66
CA LEU A 68 -1.47 18.25 4.70
C LEU A 68 -2.05 16.83 4.70
N ALA A 69 -3.13 16.59 5.42
CA ALA A 69 -3.81 15.30 5.42
C ALA A 69 -4.29 14.85 4.03
N ARG A 70 -4.45 15.75 3.05
CA ARG A 70 -4.75 15.41 1.65
C ARG A 70 -3.51 15.42 0.78
N ASP A 71 -2.67 16.43 0.96
CA ASP A 71 -1.46 16.64 0.18
C ASP A 71 -0.44 15.53 0.39
N SER A 72 -0.29 15.02 1.61
CA SER A 72 0.58 13.88 1.89
C SER A 72 0.19 12.64 1.09
N PHE A 73 -1.11 12.33 0.95
CA PHE A 73 -1.55 11.22 0.11
C PHE A 73 -1.22 11.46 -1.37
N ARG A 74 -1.49 12.65 -1.89
CA ARG A 74 -1.15 12.99 -3.29
C ARG A 74 0.35 12.89 -3.56
N ALA A 75 1.16 13.36 -2.62
CA ALA A 75 2.61 13.33 -2.72
C ALA A 75 3.17 11.90 -2.67
N ALA A 76 2.60 11.03 -1.82
CA ALA A 76 2.92 9.60 -1.79
C ALA A 76 2.49 8.87 -3.07
N GLU A 77 1.24 9.07 -3.47
CA GLU A 77 0.62 8.43 -4.64
C GLU A 77 1.42 8.72 -5.92
N ARG A 78 1.84 9.98 -6.12
CA ARG A 78 2.68 10.40 -7.25
C ARG A 78 3.94 9.54 -7.44
N LEU A 79 4.51 9.02 -6.35
CA LEU A 79 5.78 8.29 -6.35
C LEU A 79 5.63 6.80 -6.01
N GLY A 80 4.40 6.33 -5.78
CA GLY A 80 4.16 4.97 -5.27
C GLY A 80 4.75 4.72 -3.87
N VAL A 81 4.94 5.77 -3.06
CA VAL A 81 5.41 5.63 -1.68
C VAL A 81 4.24 5.18 -0.80
N PRO A 82 4.34 4.05 -0.08
CA PRO A 82 3.28 3.65 0.84
C PRO A 82 3.08 4.71 1.93
N TYR A 83 1.84 5.14 2.15
CA TYR A 83 1.49 6.10 3.20
C TYR A 83 0.10 5.81 3.76
N GLN A 84 0.00 5.64 5.08
CA GLN A 84 -1.25 5.30 5.78
C GLN A 84 -1.66 6.35 6.82
N GLY A 85 -1.01 7.51 6.79
CA GLY A 85 -1.23 8.59 7.76
C GLY A 85 0.04 8.94 8.54
N SER A 86 -0.03 10.07 9.25
CA SER A 86 1.07 10.53 10.09
C SER A 86 1.13 9.72 11.39
N PRO A 87 2.32 9.54 11.98
CA PRO A 87 2.46 8.93 13.29
C PRO A 87 1.58 9.59 14.35
N PRO A 88 0.95 8.82 15.27
CA PRO A 88 0.07 9.36 16.29
C PRO A 88 0.75 10.36 17.24
N ASP A 89 2.01 10.10 17.60
CA ASP A 89 2.84 10.99 18.42
C ASP A 89 4.08 11.46 17.64
N ILE A 90 3.85 12.42 16.74
CA ILE A 90 4.93 12.99 15.93
C ILE A 90 5.96 13.74 16.77
N PHE A 91 5.60 14.25 17.95
CA PHE A 91 6.51 15.03 18.79
C PHE A 91 7.55 14.16 19.49
N ALA A 92 7.16 12.96 19.96
CA ALA A 92 8.11 11.98 20.45
C ALA A 92 9.09 11.54 19.36
N ILE A 93 8.58 11.30 18.15
CA ILE A 93 9.35 10.82 17.00
C ILE A 93 10.26 11.90 16.39
N ALA A 94 9.93 13.18 16.55
CA ALA A 94 10.72 14.32 16.06
C ALA A 94 12.11 14.47 16.68
N LYS A 95 12.46 13.67 17.69
CA LYS A 95 13.78 13.68 18.36
C LYS A 95 14.80 12.83 17.59
N THR A 96 15.09 13.19 16.34
CA THR A 96 15.86 12.38 15.39
C THR A 96 17.39 12.47 15.52
N VAL A 97 17.94 13.13 16.54
CA VAL A 97 19.41 13.35 16.64
C VAL A 97 20.20 12.04 16.65
N SER A 98 19.80 11.04 17.45
CA SER A 98 20.47 9.73 17.52
C SER A 98 20.46 8.99 16.15
N PRO A 99 19.32 8.79 15.47
CA PRO A 99 19.31 8.14 14.16
C PRO A 99 20.00 8.96 13.06
N LEU A 100 19.97 10.29 13.10
CA LEU A 100 20.71 11.12 12.14
C LEU A 100 22.23 10.93 12.28
N ARG A 101 22.74 10.85 13.50
CA ARG A 101 24.15 10.51 13.77
C ARG A 101 24.51 9.13 13.23
N ALA A 102 23.64 8.14 13.44
CA ALA A 102 23.85 6.79 12.92
C ALA A 102 23.93 6.80 11.39
N LEU A 103 23.05 7.56 10.71
CA LEU A 103 23.10 7.72 9.26
C LEU A 103 24.40 8.35 8.74
N HIS A 104 24.97 9.33 9.46
CA HIS A 104 26.30 9.88 9.11
C HIS A 104 27.41 8.86 9.29
N PHE A 105 27.40 8.11 10.40
CA PHE A 105 28.40 7.06 10.60
C PHE A 105 28.31 6.00 9.50
N ILE A 106 27.09 5.60 9.13
CA ILE A 106 26.85 4.66 8.02
C ILE A 106 27.40 5.22 6.71
N LYS A 107 27.14 6.51 6.42
CA LYS A 107 27.62 7.17 5.20
C LYS A 107 29.14 7.17 5.06
N GLU A 108 29.87 7.31 6.18
CA GLU A 108 31.33 7.38 6.18
C GLU A 108 32.01 6.01 6.12
N ASN A 109 31.34 4.95 6.61
CA ASN A 109 31.99 3.65 6.84
C ASN A 109 31.42 2.49 6.00
N TYR A 110 30.31 2.69 5.30
CA TYR A 110 29.64 1.64 4.52
C TYR A 110 29.44 2.08 3.06
N PRO A 111 29.24 1.13 2.13
CA PRO A 111 28.96 1.46 0.73
C PRO A 111 27.77 2.40 0.59
N GLU A 112 27.82 3.29 -0.42
CA GLU A 112 26.75 4.26 -0.68
C GLU A 112 25.38 3.57 -0.84
N SER A 113 25.32 2.42 -1.51
CA SER A 113 24.08 1.65 -1.64
C SER A 113 23.48 1.25 -0.28
N THR A 114 24.32 0.86 0.68
CA THR A 114 23.92 0.50 2.05
C THR A 114 23.43 1.73 2.80
N TYR A 115 24.15 2.85 2.72
CA TYR A 115 23.73 4.12 3.31
C TYR A 115 22.37 4.57 2.80
N LEU A 116 22.19 4.55 1.48
CA LEU A 116 20.93 4.94 0.86
C LEU A 116 19.81 3.99 1.29
N ALA A 117 20.02 2.68 1.29
CA ALA A 117 19.03 1.70 1.75
C ALA A 117 18.66 1.91 3.23
N ALA A 118 19.64 2.23 4.08
CA ALA A 118 19.40 2.54 5.49
C ALA A 118 18.52 3.78 5.67
N ILE A 119 18.77 4.89 4.96
CA ILE A 119 17.89 6.07 4.98
C ILE A 119 16.45 5.69 4.65
N ARG A 120 16.27 4.94 3.54
CA ARG A 120 14.95 4.50 3.07
C ARG A 120 14.24 3.65 4.13
N PHE A 121 14.96 2.74 4.77
CA PHE A 121 14.42 1.87 5.81
C PHE A 121 14.01 2.65 7.06
N LEU A 122 14.81 3.63 7.49
CA LEU A 122 14.45 4.48 8.64
C LEU A 122 13.24 5.39 8.34
N PHE A 123 13.13 5.92 7.11
CA PHE A 123 11.91 6.59 6.67
C PHE A 123 10.70 5.68 6.74
N HIS A 124 10.82 4.44 6.25
CA HIS A 124 9.74 3.45 6.30
C HIS A 124 9.30 3.20 7.74
N LYS A 125 10.24 2.94 8.67
CA LYS A 125 9.92 2.71 10.08
C LYS A 125 9.23 3.89 10.76
N ILE A 126 9.55 5.13 10.38
CA ILE A 126 8.85 6.31 10.92
C ILE A 126 7.46 6.46 10.28
N TRP A 127 7.36 6.39 8.96
CA TRP A 127 6.17 6.86 8.22
C TRP A 127 5.15 5.78 7.87
N LEU A 128 5.45 4.50 8.13
CA LEU A 128 4.54 3.39 7.90
C LEU A 128 4.16 2.67 9.20
N PRO A 129 2.90 2.24 9.35
CA PRO A 129 2.49 1.41 10.47
C PRO A 129 3.19 0.04 10.48
N PRO A 130 3.58 -0.48 11.66
CA PRO A 130 3.57 0.21 12.95
C PRO A 130 4.66 1.29 13.00
N HIS A 131 4.27 2.54 13.32
CA HIS A 131 5.22 3.66 13.40
C HIS A 131 6.19 3.46 14.57
N VAL A 132 7.49 3.57 14.29
CA VAL A 132 8.55 3.33 15.27
C VAL A 132 9.19 4.64 15.69
N ASN A 133 9.28 4.85 17.01
CA ASN A 133 10.04 5.96 17.58
C ASN A 133 11.54 5.65 17.60
N LEU A 134 12.24 6.05 16.54
CA LEU A 134 13.69 5.85 16.39
C LEU A 134 14.54 6.76 17.27
N ALA A 135 13.94 7.63 18.08
CA ALA A 135 14.66 8.40 19.11
C ALA A 135 15.07 7.53 20.30
N GLU A 136 14.41 6.38 20.51
CA GLU A 136 14.76 5.39 21.51
C GLU A 136 15.81 4.43 20.93
N ASP A 137 16.95 4.30 21.62
CA ASP A 137 18.09 3.55 21.10
C ASP A 137 17.76 2.06 20.91
N GLU A 138 16.94 1.46 21.79
CA GLU A 138 16.50 0.08 21.66
C GLU A 138 15.71 -0.14 20.35
N LYS A 139 14.85 0.82 20.00
CA LYS A 139 14.06 0.79 18.77
C LYS A 139 14.91 1.06 17.54
N LEU A 140 15.91 1.94 17.64
CA LEU A 140 16.87 2.18 16.57
C LEU A 140 17.74 0.95 16.31
N ILE A 141 18.23 0.28 17.36
CA ILE A 141 18.97 -0.99 17.27
C ILE A 141 18.13 -2.04 16.56
N ALA A 142 16.88 -2.24 16.99
CA ALA A 142 15.96 -3.20 16.36
C ALA A 142 15.75 -2.87 14.88
N ALA A 143 15.50 -1.60 14.54
CA ALA A 143 15.33 -1.16 13.16
C ALA A 143 16.59 -1.41 12.31
N LEU A 144 17.80 -1.16 12.83
CA LEU A 144 19.04 -1.43 12.11
C LEU A 144 19.28 -2.93 11.90
N LYS A 145 18.95 -3.78 12.88
CA LYS A 145 19.05 -5.25 12.75
C LYS A 145 18.09 -5.86 11.72
N GLU A 146 16.95 -5.21 11.54
CA GLU A 146 15.93 -5.56 10.56
C GLU A 146 16.18 -4.93 9.18
N ALA A 147 17.10 -3.98 9.07
CA ALA A 147 17.28 -3.19 7.86
C ALA A 147 17.75 -4.06 6.69
N THR A 148 17.05 -3.96 5.57
CA THR A 148 17.30 -4.70 4.33
C THR A 148 17.45 -3.76 3.12
N ASP A 149 18.15 -4.25 2.10
CA ASP A 149 18.34 -3.55 0.82
C ASP A 149 17.06 -3.43 -0.02
N GLU A 150 16.01 -4.19 0.31
CA GLU A 150 14.65 -4.12 -0.21
C GLU A 150 13.63 -3.89 0.92
N LEU A 151 12.47 -3.29 0.64
CA LEU A 151 11.41 -3.04 1.63
C LEU A 151 10.33 -4.14 1.64
N ASP A 152 10.28 -5.01 0.64
CA ASP A 152 9.19 -5.96 0.42
C ASP A 152 9.47 -7.30 1.13
N GLY A 153 9.05 -7.43 2.39
CA GLY A 153 8.58 -8.71 2.93
C GLY A 153 9.54 -9.91 2.98
N GLY A 154 10.80 -9.71 3.40
CA GLY A 154 11.60 -10.76 4.05
C GLY A 154 12.65 -11.50 3.23
N SER A 155 12.88 -11.15 1.95
CA SER A 155 13.97 -11.73 1.13
C SER A 155 15.14 -10.77 0.87
N GLY A 156 15.03 -9.50 1.27
CA GLY A 156 16.10 -8.53 1.11
C GLY A 156 17.35 -8.94 1.90
N LYS A 157 18.53 -8.68 1.34
CA LYS A 157 19.79 -8.91 2.05
C LYS A 157 19.85 -7.96 3.23
N LYS A 158 20.12 -8.51 4.42
CA LYS A 158 20.40 -7.69 5.61
C LYS A 158 21.52 -6.70 5.33
N LEU A 159 21.29 -5.44 5.69
CA LEU A 159 22.28 -4.38 5.52
C LEU A 159 23.43 -4.49 6.52
N PHE A 160 23.12 -4.95 7.74
CA PHE A 160 24.02 -4.94 8.88
C PHE A 160 23.99 -6.28 9.62
N SER A 161 25.17 -6.79 9.97
CA SER A 161 25.31 -7.84 10.99
C SER A 161 25.07 -7.28 12.40
N ASP A 162 24.96 -8.15 13.41
CA ASP A 162 24.87 -7.69 14.81
C ASP A 162 26.09 -6.85 15.23
N GLU A 163 27.28 -7.23 14.75
CA GLU A 163 28.54 -6.50 14.99
C GLU A 163 28.52 -5.12 14.28
N ASP A 164 27.98 -5.05 13.07
CA ASP A 164 27.80 -3.77 12.38
C ASP A 164 26.86 -2.84 13.14
N VAL A 165 25.74 -3.36 13.66
CA VAL A 165 24.80 -2.54 14.44
C VAL A 165 25.48 -2.01 15.70
N GLU A 166 26.28 -2.83 16.40
CA GLU A 166 27.06 -2.36 17.55
C GLU A 166 28.07 -1.28 17.16
N LYS A 167 28.81 -1.47 16.05
CA LYS A 167 29.74 -0.47 15.51
C LYS A 167 29.04 0.83 15.15
N ILE A 168 27.90 0.77 14.48
CA ILE A 168 27.09 1.94 14.09
C ILE A 168 26.61 2.68 15.33
N MET A 169 26.07 1.95 16.30
CA MET A 169 25.56 2.56 17.52
C MET A 169 26.70 3.20 18.32
N ASN A 170 27.82 2.54 18.53
CA ASN A 170 28.95 3.15 19.24
C ASN A 170 29.56 4.33 18.46
N GLY A 171 29.71 4.16 17.15
CA GLY A 171 30.30 5.14 16.25
C GLY A 171 29.45 6.40 16.05
N ARG A 172 28.13 6.33 16.22
CA ARG A 172 27.24 7.50 16.04
C ARG A 172 27.60 8.65 16.99
N GLU A 173 28.16 8.38 18.16
CA GLU A 173 28.51 9.45 19.10
C GLU A 173 29.59 10.40 18.56
N SER A 174 30.50 9.92 17.72
CA SER A 174 31.49 10.78 17.05
C SER A 174 30.89 11.68 15.97
N MET A 175 29.65 11.41 15.53
CA MET A 175 28.95 12.18 14.49
C MET A 175 28.17 13.38 15.03
N LYS A 176 28.28 13.69 16.33
CA LYS A 176 27.55 14.80 16.96
C LYS A 176 27.85 16.14 16.29
N GLU A 177 29.12 16.52 16.20
CA GLU A 177 29.49 17.80 15.58
C GLU A 177 29.17 17.80 14.08
N ARG A 178 29.30 16.64 13.40
CA ARG A 178 28.92 16.49 11.99
C ARG A 178 27.46 16.86 11.71
N VAL A 179 26.52 16.35 12.51
CA VAL A 179 25.09 16.69 12.39
C VAL A 179 24.86 18.18 12.66
N LYS A 180 25.49 18.72 13.70
CA LYS A 180 25.37 20.13 14.08
C LYS A 180 25.88 21.06 12.98
N ASP A 181 27.07 20.79 12.44
CA ASP A 181 27.72 21.60 11.42
C ASP A 181 26.93 21.60 10.13
N LEU A 182 26.49 20.42 9.65
CA LEU A 182 25.69 20.32 8.42
C LEU A 182 24.29 20.91 8.57
N THR A 183 23.71 20.83 9.77
CA THR A 183 22.46 21.54 10.08
C THR A 183 22.68 23.05 10.06
N GLY A 184 23.77 23.54 10.65
CA GLY A 184 24.17 24.94 10.61
C GLY A 184 24.46 25.44 9.19
N GLU A 185 25.10 24.62 8.36
CA GLU A 185 25.35 24.92 6.95
C GLU A 185 24.04 25.05 6.18
N ALA A 186 23.07 24.14 6.39
CA ALA A 186 21.75 24.26 5.77
C ALA A 186 21.06 25.59 6.14
N VAL A 187 21.13 25.98 7.42
CA VAL A 187 20.59 27.26 7.92
C VAL A 187 21.30 28.45 7.27
N GLN A 188 22.64 28.44 7.22
CA GLN A 188 23.42 29.51 6.56
C GLN A 188 23.06 29.64 5.07
N LYS A 189 22.67 28.53 4.44
CA LYS A 189 22.16 28.48 3.06
C LYS A 189 20.65 28.78 2.95
N GLY A 190 20.03 29.30 4.01
CA GLY A 190 18.65 29.80 4.03
C GLY A 190 17.58 28.75 4.33
N ALA A 191 17.94 27.54 4.75
CA ALA A 191 16.96 26.52 5.06
C ALA A 191 16.03 26.96 6.20
N PHE A 192 14.72 26.83 5.96
CA PHE A 192 13.67 27.06 6.97
C PHE A 192 12.80 25.81 7.21
N GLY A 193 13.12 24.70 6.53
CA GLY A 193 12.42 23.42 6.64
C GLY A 193 13.16 22.33 5.85
N ALA A 194 12.58 21.13 5.78
CA ALA A 194 13.14 20.00 5.05
C ALA A 194 12.08 19.29 4.17
N PRO A 195 12.43 18.80 2.96
CA PRO A 195 13.77 18.78 2.42
C PRO A 195 14.18 20.16 1.88
N TRP A 196 15.47 20.47 2.02
CA TRP A 196 16.10 21.65 1.45
C TRP A 196 17.16 21.20 0.47
N LEU A 197 17.13 21.71 -0.76
CA LEU A 197 18.03 21.28 -1.81
C LEU A 197 18.89 22.44 -2.27
N ILE A 198 20.19 22.22 -2.35
CA ILE A 198 21.14 23.16 -2.95
C ILE A 198 21.62 22.52 -4.23
N VAL A 199 21.28 23.14 -5.35
CA VAL A 199 21.57 22.61 -6.68
C VAL A 199 22.68 23.46 -7.28
N THR A 200 23.80 22.84 -7.62
CA THR A 200 24.99 23.50 -8.16
C THR A 200 25.30 22.96 -9.54
N ARG A 201 25.44 23.82 -10.53
CA ARG A 201 25.84 23.47 -11.89
C ARG A 201 27.36 23.33 -11.98
N ASP A 202 27.83 22.69 -13.06
CA ASP A 202 29.27 22.58 -13.35
C ASP A 202 29.98 23.93 -13.53
N ASP A 203 29.25 24.99 -13.89
CA ASP A 203 29.77 26.36 -13.99
C ASP A 203 29.88 27.09 -12.63
N GLY A 204 29.61 26.38 -11.53
CA GLY A 204 29.70 26.90 -10.17
C GLY A 204 28.48 27.68 -9.69
N LYS A 205 27.48 27.93 -10.55
CA LYS A 205 26.24 28.59 -10.13
C LYS A 205 25.41 27.68 -9.24
N SER A 206 24.89 28.21 -8.13
CA SER A 206 24.15 27.46 -7.12
C SER A 206 22.84 28.15 -6.75
N GLU A 207 21.75 27.38 -6.62
CA GLU A 207 20.43 27.88 -6.23
C GLU A 207 19.74 26.97 -5.18
N PRO A 208 19.01 27.55 -4.21
CA PRO A 208 18.23 26.79 -3.23
C PRO A 208 16.82 26.44 -3.74
N PHE A 209 16.33 25.26 -3.33
CA PHE A 209 14.96 24.80 -3.56
C PHE A 209 14.40 24.17 -2.27
N PHE A 210 13.12 24.39 -2.00
CA PHE A 210 12.43 23.84 -0.83
C PHE A 210 11.29 22.91 -1.24
N GLY A 211 11.17 21.79 -0.53
CA GLY A 211 10.08 20.83 -0.71
C GLY A 211 10.40 19.72 -1.72
N SER A 212 9.45 18.81 -1.90
CA SER A 212 9.56 17.65 -2.80
C SER A 212 8.81 17.85 -4.12
N ASP A 213 8.44 19.08 -4.43
CA ASP A 213 7.52 19.49 -5.50
C ASP A 213 8.15 20.55 -6.43
N ARG A 214 9.48 20.65 -6.46
CA ARG A 214 10.26 21.62 -7.28
C ARG A 214 11.19 20.98 -8.30
N PHE A 215 11.11 19.66 -8.52
CA PHE A 215 12.05 18.94 -9.38
C PHE A 215 12.06 19.44 -10.83
N ASN A 216 10.92 19.86 -11.38
CA ASN A 216 10.86 20.52 -12.68
C ASN A 216 11.73 21.78 -12.77
N HIS A 217 11.73 22.61 -11.72
CA HIS A 217 12.59 23.79 -11.64
C HIS A 217 14.07 23.41 -11.48
N ILE A 218 14.36 22.39 -10.67
CA ILE A 218 15.71 21.84 -10.47
C ILE A 218 16.28 21.33 -11.80
N TYR A 219 15.53 20.54 -12.55
CA TYR A 219 15.98 19.97 -13.83
C TYR A 219 16.17 21.07 -14.87
N ARG A 220 15.26 22.06 -14.93
CA ARG A 220 15.43 23.24 -15.77
C ARG A 220 16.71 24.01 -15.44
N PHE A 221 17.01 24.22 -14.15
CA PHE A 221 18.22 24.91 -13.70
C PHE A 221 19.50 24.16 -14.11
N LEU A 222 19.51 22.82 -13.96
CA LEU A 222 20.61 21.94 -14.36
C LEU A 222 20.73 21.74 -15.88
N GLY A 223 19.72 22.16 -16.65
CA GLY A 223 19.64 21.88 -18.08
C GLY A 223 19.35 20.41 -18.41
N VAL A 224 18.85 19.63 -17.45
CA VAL A 224 18.44 18.23 -17.67
C VAL A 224 17.11 18.24 -18.43
N PRO A 225 16.99 17.55 -19.58
CA PRO A 225 15.72 17.46 -20.29
C PRO A 225 14.71 16.64 -19.48
N PHE A 226 13.49 17.15 -19.37
CA PHE A 226 12.42 16.50 -18.64
C PHE A 226 11.06 16.82 -19.28
N LYS A 227 10.06 16.02 -18.96
CA LYS A 227 8.66 16.25 -19.28
C LYS A 227 7.94 16.57 -17.97
N ASP A 228 7.42 17.80 -17.85
CA ASP A 228 6.80 18.30 -16.62
C ASP A 228 5.38 17.76 -16.44
N VAL A 229 4.42 18.44 -17.05
CA VAL A 229 3.01 18.06 -17.14
C VAL A 229 2.60 18.26 -18.58
N GLU A 230 2.10 17.20 -19.23
CA GLU A 230 1.55 17.27 -20.59
C GLU A 230 0.05 17.01 -20.54
N ILE A 231 -0.72 17.97 -21.04
CA ILE A 231 -2.16 17.81 -21.25
C ILE A 231 -2.34 17.16 -22.62
N LEU A 232 -2.84 15.94 -22.65
CA LEU A 232 -3.07 15.19 -23.88
C LEU A 232 -4.36 15.68 -24.57
N PRO A 233 -4.45 15.62 -25.91
CA PRO A 233 -5.68 15.95 -26.63
C PRO A 233 -6.83 15.01 -26.25
N PRO A 234 -8.10 15.42 -26.46
CA PRO A 234 -9.25 14.57 -26.19
C PRO A 234 -9.18 13.27 -27.01
N SER A 235 -8.91 12.16 -26.35
CA SER A 235 -9.03 10.81 -26.93
C SER A 235 -10.52 10.44 -27.01
N LYS A 236 -10.98 9.67 -28.01
CA LYS A 236 -12.35 9.08 -27.99
C LYS A 236 -12.59 8.20 -26.75
N PHE A 237 -11.51 7.85 -26.04
CA PHE A 237 -11.51 7.32 -24.69
C PHE A 237 -11.16 8.46 -23.71
N ILE A 238 -12.10 9.38 -23.46
CA ILE A 238 -11.97 10.26 -22.29
C ILE A 238 -12.48 9.44 -21.11
N ALA A 239 -11.56 8.80 -20.37
CA ALA A 239 -11.85 8.48 -18.98
C ALA A 239 -12.29 9.80 -18.32
N LYS A 240 -13.47 9.80 -17.68
CA LYS A 240 -13.87 10.91 -16.79
C LYS A 240 -12.65 11.32 -15.95
N PRO A 241 -12.46 12.61 -15.58
CA PRO A 241 -11.47 12.96 -14.60
C PRO A 241 -11.67 11.99 -13.43
N PRO A 242 -10.64 11.19 -13.11
CA PRO A 242 -10.81 10.07 -12.23
C PRO A 242 -11.38 10.61 -10.93
N PRO A 243 -12.38 9.94 -10.33
CA PRO A 243 -12.76 10.30 -8.97
C PRO A 243 -11.47 10.34 -8.15
N LEU A 244 -11.39 11.24 -7.15
CA LEU A 244 -10.24 11.45 -6.26
C LEU A 244 -9.79 10.18 -5.48
N SER A 245 -10.20 9.00 -5.93
CA SER A 245 -9.97 7.67 -5.41
C SER A 245 -9.41 6.64 -6.40
N LYS A 246 -9.22 6.88 -7.72
CA LYS A 246 -8.62 5.84 -8.62
C LYS A 246 -7.89 6.41 -9.84
N LEU A 247 -6.55 6.39 -9.82
CA LEU A 247 -5.67 6.59 -10.99
C LEU A 247 -4.59 5.50 -11.04
N THR A 248 -4.95 4.32 -11.51
CA THR A 248 -3.97 3.31 -11.92
C THR A 248 -4.49 2.57 -13.15
N ASP A 249 -4.16 3.06 -14.34
CA ASP A 249 -3.68 2.16 -15.38
C ASP A 249 -2.86 2.88 -16.47
N SER A 250 -1.56 2.58 -16.56
CA SER A 250 -0.98 1.90 -17.73
C SER A 250 0.54 1.76 -17.59
N SER A 251 0.98 0.50 -17.71
CA SER A 251 2.28 0.01 -18.17
C SER A 251 3.56 0.55 -17.51
N SER A 252 3.96 -0.07 -16.40
CA SER A 252 5.17 -0.92 -16.32
C SER A 252 5.56 -1.12 -14.85
N THR A 253 5.40 -2.36 -14.37
CA THR A 253 6.17 -3.01 -13.30
C THR A 253 6.74 -2.14 -12.18
N SER A 254 5.93 -1.88 -11.15
CA SER A 254 6.41 -1.75 -9.77
C SER A 254 5.24 -1.97 -8.81
N ARG A 255 5.46 -2.87 -7.84
CA ARG A 255 4.50 -3.50 -6.93
C ARG A 255 4.03 -2.51 -5.84
N ALA A 256 3.27 -1.49 -6.21
CA ALA A 256 2.54 -0.66 -5.23
C ALA A 256 1.32 -1.43 -4.73
N MET A 257 1.11 -1.45 -3.40
CA MET A 257 0.00 -2.11 -2.72
C MET A 257 -1.32 -1.90 -3.47
N GLN A 258 -1.85 -2.96 -4.07
CA GLN A 258 -3.16 -2.97 -4.70
C GLN A 258 -4.18 -2.42 -3.70
N SER A 259 -5.04 -1.49 -4.12
CA SER A 259 -6.31 -1.30 -3.43
C SER A 259 -6.96 -2.68 -3.36
N LEU A 260 -7.15 -3.25 -2.18
CA LEU A 260 -7.71 -4.61 -2.07
C LEU A 260 -9.13 -4.59 -2.64
N GLU A 261 -9.24 -5.10 -3.86
CA GLU A 261 -10.50 -5.24 -4.58
C GLU A 261 -11.35 -6.30 -3.89
N LEU A 262 -12.63 -5.99 -3.67
CA LEU A 262 -13.60 -6.96 -3.19
C LEU A 262 -14.15 -7.75 -4.38
N ASN A 263 -13.94 -9.07 -4.32
CA ASN A 263 -14.47 -10.01 -5.28
C ASN A 263 -15.59 -10.79 -4.60
N LEU A 264 -16.82 -10.65 -5.08
CA LEU A 264 -17.94 -11.44 -4.59
C LEU A 264 -17.96 -12.74 -5.38
N ILE A 265 -18.08 -13.89 -4.73
CA ILE A 265 -18.22 -15.18 -5.42
C ILE A 265 -19.49 -15.87 -4.92
N VAL A 266 -20.39 -16.19 -5.84
CA VAL A 266 -21.75 -16.63 -5.51
C VAL A 266 -22.29 -17.57 -6.58
N ALA A 267 -22.99 -18.61 -6.17
CA ALA A 267 -23.86 -19.39 -7.05
C ALA A 267 -25.31 -18.93 -6.84
N ALA A 268 -26.02 -18.62 -7.91
CA ALA A 268 -27.38 -18.10 -7.84
C ALA A 268 -28.25 -18.58 -9.01
N THR A 269 -29.55 -18.75 -8.78
CA THR A 269 -30.52 -19.04 -9.84
C THR A 269 -30.69 -17.85 -10.79
N ARG A 270 -31.43 -18.03 -11.89
CA ARG A 270 -31.76 -16.95 -12.85
C ARG A 270 -32.41 -15.72 -12.20
N ASN A 271 -33.14 -15.93 -11.09
CA ASN A 271 -33.77 -14.87 -10.30
C ASN A 271 -32.90 -14.42 -9.11
N MET A 272 -31.59 -14.67 -9.16
CA MET A 272 -30.61 -14.36 -8.10
C MET A 272 -30.90 -15.08 -6.77
N GLY A 273 -31.61 -16.20 -6.76
CA GLY A 273 -31.86 -16.99 -5.56
C GLY A 273 -30.61 -17.75 -5.11
N ILE A 274 -30.23 -17.63 -3.84
CA ILE A 274 -28.98 -18.20 -3.28
C ILE A 274 -29.18 -19.10 -2.07
N GLY A 275 -30.39 -19.12 -1.50
CA GLY A 275 -30.64 -19.83 -0.25
C GLY A 275 -32.10 -20.14 -0.03
N LEU A 276 -32.34 -21.24 0.68
CA LEU A 276 -33.64 -21.64 1.21
C LEU A 276 -33.42 -22.18 2.62
N HIS A 277 -34.10 -21.62 3.61
CA HIS A 277 -34.05 -22.06 5.01
C HIS A 277 -32.62 -22.17 5.60
N GLY A 278 -31.71 -21.31 5.13
CA GLY A 278 -30.32 -21.24 5.60
C GLY A 278 -29.35 -22.23 4.95
N THR A 279 -29.78 -22.98 3.94
CA THR A 279 -28.93 -23.88 3.14
C THR A 279 -29.00 -23.52 1.65
N MET A 280 -28.11 -24.12 0.84
CA MET A 280 -28.18 -23.98 -0.61
C MET A 280 -29.40 -24.77 -1.16
N PRO A 281 -30.20 -24.19 -2.07
CA PRO A 281 -31.41 -24.84 -2.60
C PRO A 281 -31.14 -26.09 -3.45
N TRP A 282 -29.95 -26.18 -4.05
CA TRP A 282 -29.52 -27.29 -4.89
C TRP A 282 -28.60 -28.26 -4.13
N GLN A 283 -28.55 -29.50 -4.62
CA GLN A 283 -27.65 -30.54 -4.12
C GLN A 283 -26.87 -31.17 -5.28
N GLY A 284 -25.67 -31.66 -5.00
CA GLY A 284 -24.91 -32.48 -5.96
C GLY A 284 -24.00 -31.71 -6.94
N LEU A 285 -23.91 -30.38 -6.86
CA LEU A 285 -23.01 -29.57 -7.69
C LEU A 285 -21.56 -29.60 -7.16
N ARG A 286 -20.90 -30.76 -7.30
CA ARG A 286 -19.57 -30.99 -6.72
C ARG A 286 -18.47 -30.27 -7.49
N LYS A 287 -18.56 -30.15 -8.81
CA LYS A 287 -17.61 -29.38 -9.64
C LYS A 287 -17.74 -27.88 -9.34
N GLU A 288 -18.95 -27.37 -9.11
CA GLU A 288 -19.16 -25.97 -8.67
C GLU A 288 -18.45 -25.71 -7.33
N MET A 289 -18.67 -26.57 -6.34
CA MET A 289 -17.99 -26.44 -5.04
C MET A 289 -16.47 -26.54 -5.15
N LYS A 290 -15.95 -27.37 -6.06
CA LYS A 290 -14.52 -27.46 -6.36
C LYS A 290 -14.00 -26.19 -7.04
N TYR A 291 -14.77 -25.60 -7.95
CA TYR A 291 -14.47 -24.32 -8.58
C TYR A 291 -14.38 -23.22 -7.51
N PHE A 292 -15.39 -23.09 -6.65
CA PHE A 292 -15.37 -22.15 -5.51
C PHE A 292 -14.10 -22.33 -4.66
N ALA A 293 -13.78 -23.57 -4.29
CA ALA A 293 -12.59 -23.85 -3.48
C ALA A 293 -11.29 -23.45 -4.20
N ARG A 294 -11.13 -23.82 -5.47
CA ARG A 294 -9.92 -23.48 -6.24
C ARG A 294 -9.78 -21.98 -6.46
N VAL A 295 -10.84 -21.30 -6.87
CA VAL A 295 -10.81 -19.86 -7.15
C VAL A 295 -10.54 -19.04 -5.89
N THR A 296 -11.16 -19.41 -4.77
CA THR A 296 -10.93 -18.70 -3.50
C THR A 296 -9.59 -19.02 -2.85
N THR A 297 -8.97 -20.17 -3.16
CA THR A 297 -7.63 -20.53 -2.64
C THR A 297 -6.50 -20.07 -3.54
N ARG A 298 -6.68 -20.10 -4.87
CA ARG A 298 -5.62 -19.80 -5.83
C ARG A 298 -5.20 -18.34 -5.72
N VAL A 299 -3.94 -18.17 -5.37
CA VAL A 299 -3.32 -16.86 -5.23
C VAL A 299 -2.85 -16.37 -6.61
N PRO A 300 -2.91 -15.07 -6.92
CA PRO A 300 -2.37 -14.54 -8.17
C PRO A 300 -0.90 -14.92 -8.38
N PRO A 301 -0.45 -15.27 -9.60
CA PRO A 301 0.95 -15.65 -9.88
C PRO A 301 2.00 -14.65 -9.40
N GLN A 302 1.63 -13.37 -9.31
CA GLN A 302 2.45 -12.25 -8.88
C GLN A 302 2.50 -12.02 -7.35
N ALA A 303 1.71 -12.78 -6.57
CA ALA A 303 1.72 -12.64 -5.12
C ALA A 303 2.95 -13.33 -4.50
N PRO A 304 3.40 -12.92 -3.30
CA PRO A 304 4.46 -13.62 -2.57
C PRO A 304 4.19 -15.13 -2.41
N PRO A 305 5.22 -16.00 -2.38
CA PRO A 305 5.03 -17.45 -2.26
C PRO A 305 4.26 -17.91 -1.00
N SER A 306 4.31 -17.12 0.08
CA SER A 306 3.60 -17.39 1.34
C SER A 306 2.19 -16.81 1.39
N SER A 307 1.72 -16.17 0.31
CA SER A 307 0.42 -15.51 0.31
C SER A 307 -0.74 -16.48 0.41
N ILE A 308 -1.81 -16.01 1.02
CA ILE A 308 -3.12 -16.67 1.05
C ILE A 308 -4.18 -15.67 0.63
N ASN A 309 -5.33 -16.15 0.15
CA ASN A 309 -6.47 -15.26 -0.05
C ASN A 309 -7.31 -15.15 1.24
N ALA A 310 -8.10 -14.08 1.35
CA ALA A 310 -9.07 -13.92 2.43
C ALA A 310 -10.48 -14.25 1.97
N VAL A 311 -11.26 -14.87 2.85
CA VAL A 311 -12.69 -15.14 2.67
C VAL A 311 -13.48 -14.48 3.80
N ILE A 312 -14.35 -13.55 3.44
CA ILE A 312 -15.21 -12.79 4.35
C ILE A 312 -16.62 -13.35 4.26
N MET A 313 -17.19 -13.70 5.40
CA MET A 313 -18.55 -14.23 5.48
C MET A 313 -19.32 -13.78 6.72
N GLY A 314 -20.65 -13.86 6.66
CA GLY A 314 -21.51 -13.61 7.81
C GLY A 314 -21.62 -14.84 8.72
N ARG A 315 -21.96 -14.61 9.99
CA ARG A 315 -22.15 -15.68 11.00
C ARG A 315 -23.03 -16.84 10.52
N LYS A 316 -24.18 -16.55 9.88
CA LYS A 316 -25.10 -17.61 9.40
C LYS A 316 -24.47 -18.48 8.31
N THR A 317 -23.70 -17.88 7.41
CA THR A 317 -22.97 -18.62 6.36
C THR A 317 -21.90 -19.50 7.00
N TRP A 318 -21.13 -18.97 7.95
CA TRP A 318 -20.18 -19.75 8.73
C TRP A 318 -20.83 -20.96 9.43
N ASP A 319 -22.02 -20.78 10.00
CA ASP A 319 -22.78 -21.84 10.67
C ASP A 319 -23.34 -22.90 9.72
N SER A 320 -23.63 -22.54 8.47
CA SER A 320 -24.08 -23.49 7.44
C SER A 320 -22.96 -24.37 6.87
N ILE A 321 -21.69 -23.96 7.00
CA ILE A 321 -20.55 -24.76 6.53
C ILE A 321 -20.35 -25.93 7.50
N PRO A 322 -20.32 -27.20 7.02
CA PRO A 322 -20.10 -28.34 7.91
C PRO A 322 -18.82 -28.20 8.71
N THR A 323 -18.87 -28.60 9.99
CA THR A 323 -17.74 -28.43 10.94
C THR A 323 -16.42 -28.99 10.45
N LYS A 324 -16.43 -30.11 9.71
CA LYS A 324 -15.24 -30.73 9.11
C LYS A 324 -14.57 -29.91 7.99
N PHE A 325 -15.27 -28.90 7.45
CA PHE A 325 -14.79 -28.06 6.35
C PHE A 325 -14.53 -26.61 6.76
N ARG A 326 -14.79 -26.24 8.02
CA ARG A 326 -14.48 -24.90 8.56
C ARG A 326 -13.38 -24.99 9.64
N PRO A 327 -12.42 -24.05 9.70
CA PRO A 327 -12.18 -22.98 8.72
C PRO A 327 -11.85 -23.52 7.33
N LEU A 328 -12.16 -22.73 6.30
CA LEU A 328 -11.84 -23.07 4.92
C LEU A 328 -10.31 -23.09 4.78
N LYS A 329 -9.73 -24.27 4.52
CA LYS A 329 -8.27 -24.46 4.45
C LYS A 329 -7.60 -23.51 3.44
N ASP A 330 -6.36 -23.13 3.76
CA ASP A 330 -5.45 -22.32 2.93
C ASP A 330 -5.99 -20.92 2.58
N ARG A 331 -6.84 -20.38 3.45
CA ARG A 331 -7.46 -19.05 3.34
C ARG A 331 -7.58 -18.39 4.70
N LEU A 332 -7.44 -17.07 4.73
CA LEU A 332 -7.76 -16.27 5.91
C LEU A 332 -9.28 -16.18 6.06
N ASN A 333 -9.84 -16.82 7.08
CA ASN A 333 -11.29 -16.86 7.30
C ASN A 333 -11.71 -15.71 8.23
N ILE A 334 -12.55 -14.80 7.74
CA ILE A 334 -13.07 -13.66 8.52
C ILE A 334 -14.60 -13.77 8.62
N VAL A 335 -15.12 -13.83 9.85
CA VAL A 335 -16.54 -13.99 10.16
C VAL A 335 -17.09 -12.72 10.80
N ILE A 336 -18.07 -12.11 10.13
CA ILE A 336 -18.78 -10.93 10.61
C ILE A 336 -19.92 -11.36 11.53
N SER A 337 -19.87 -10.89 12.78
CA SER A 337 -20.93 -11.09 13.78
C SER A 337 -21.10 -9.86 14.66
N ARG A 338 -22.36 -9.46 14.90
CA ARG A 338 -22.68 -8.34 15.81
C ARG A 338 -22.21 -8.56 17.26
N SER A 339 -22.01 -9.83 17.65
CA SER A 339 -21.52 -10.21 18.98
C SER A 339 -19.99 -10.27 19.09
N ALA A 340 -19.26 -10.00 18.01
CA ALA A 340 -17.80 -9.97 18.04
C ALA A 340 -17.30 -8.75 18.83
N PRO A 341 -16.02 -8.71 19.28
CA PRO A 341 -15.43 -7.53 19.88
C PRO A 341 -15.36 -6.34 18.90
N SER A 342 -15.45 -5.11 19.43
CA SER A 342 -15.37 -3.88 18.61
C SER A 342 -13.96 -3.49 18.20
N LYS A 343 -12.94 -4.11 18.80
CA LYS A 343 -11.53 -3.94 18.46
C LYS A 343 -11.06 -5.10 17.58
N LEU A 344 -10.10 -4.83 16.71
CA LEU A 344 -9.43 -5.88 15.94
C LEU A 344 -8.69 -6.83 16.90
N PRO A 345 -8.78 -8.15 16.68
CA PRO A 345 -7.99 -9.09 17.45
C PRO A 345 -6.50 -8.92 17.14
N GLU A 346 -5.66 -8.90 18.18
CA GLU A 346 -4.20 -8.73 18.05
C GLU A 346 -3.51 -10.00 17.56
N THR A 347 -4.06 -11.16 17.89
CA THR A 347 -3.61 -12.49 17.46
C THR A 347 -4.83 -13.40 17.29
N VAL A 348 -4.82 -14.24 16.24
CA VAL A 348 -5.83 -15.28 16.03
C VAL A 348 -5.09 -16.58 15.76
N GLU A 349 -5.44 -17.63 16.51
CA GLU A 349 -4.93 -18.98 16.26
C GLU A 349 -5.30 -19.43 14.84
N PRO A 350 -4.38 -20.04 14.08
CA PRO A 350 -4.66 -20.47 12.69
C PRO A 350 -5.86 -21.43 12.54
N SER A 351 -6.29 -22.08 13.62
CA SER A 351 -7.40 -23.02 13.68
C SER A 351 -8.78 -22.35 13.84
N GLU A 352 -8.84 -21.05 14.12
CA GLU A 352 -10.08 -20.30 14.33
C GLU A 352 -10.30 -19.21 13.29
N PRO A 353 -11.57 -18.87 12.97
CA PRO A 353 -11.84 -17.70 12.15
C PRO A 353 -11.59 -16.42 12.95
N VAL A 354 -11.13 -15.39 12.25
CA VAL A 354 -11.12 -14.02 12.76
C VAL A 354 -12.56 -13.55 12.89
N ARG A 355 -12.97 -13.04 14.05
CA ARG A 355 -14.32 -12.52 14.27
C ARG A 355 -14.30 -11.01 14.39
N VAL A 356 -15.11 -10.33 13.58
CA VAL A 356 -15.21 -8.87 13.55
C VAL A 356 -16.67 -8.41 13.52
N GLN A 357 -16.92 -7.17 13.93
CA GLN A 357 -18.29 -6.64 14.02
C GLN A 357 -18.87 -6.14 12.69
N SER A 358 -18.02 -5.81 11.72
CA SER A 358 -18.47 -5.18 10.48
C SER A 358 -17.57 -5.51 9.28
N LEU A 359 -18.04 -5.19 8.08
CA LEU A 359 -17.30 -5.40 6.84
C LEU A 359 -16.09 -4.47 6.76
N GLU A 360 -16.19 -3.26 7.29
CA GLU A 360 -15.09 -2.29 7.37
C GLU A 360 -13.95 -2.83 8.24
N LEU A 361 -14.27 -3.43 9.39
CA LEU A 361 -13.27 -4.08 10.25
C LEU A 361 -12.69 -5.33 9.58
N ALA A 362 -13.49 -6.10 8.83
CA ALA A 362 -12.99 -7.24 8.06
C ALA A 362 -11.95 -6.82 7.01
N LEU A 363 -12.24 -5.74 6.28
CA LEU A 363 -11.32 -5.13 5.33
C LEU A 363 -10.07 -4.58 6.00
N GLN A 364 -10.23 -3.88 7.14
CA GLN A 364 -9.11 -3.35 7.90
C GLN A 364 -8.18 -4.49 8.36
N TYR A 365 -8.74 -5.58 8.90
CA TYR A 365 -7.97 -6.75 9.30
C TYR A 365 -7.25 -7.41 8.12
N ALA A 366 -7.93 -7.59 6.99
CA ALA A 366 -7.30 -8.13 5.79
C ALA A 366 -6.13 -7.25 5.30
N ARG A 367 -6.24 -5.92 5.45
CA ARG A 367 -5.18 -4.96 5.08
C ARG A 367 -3.97 -5.00 6.01
N THR A 368 -4.11 -5.43 7.27
CA THR A 368 -2.95 -5.57 8.17
C THR A 368 -2.10 -6.81 7.87
N HIS A 369 -2.58 -7.70 7.01
CA HIS A 369 -1.90 -8.95 6.64
C HIS A 369 -1.28 -8.77 5.25
N SER A 370 0.02 -8.47 5.20
CA SER A 370 0.78 -8.16 3.98
C SER A 370 0.88 -9.34 3.00
N ASP A 371 0.49 -10.53 3.43
CA ASP A 371 0.44 -11.78 2.69
C ASP A 371 -0.93 -12.06 2.06
N VAL A 372 -1.96 -11.22 2.26
CA VAL A 372 -3.27 -11.43 1.63
C VAL A 372 -3.25 -11.07 0.14
N GLY A 373 -3.47 -12.07 -0.73
CA GLY A 373 -3.50 -11.93 -2.19
C GLY A 373 -4.78 -11.27 -2.70
N ARG A 374 -5.90 -12.01 -2.66
CA ARG A 374 -7.25 -11.51 -3.03
C ARG A 374 -8.21 -11.59 -1.84
N ILE A 375 -9.18 -10.68 -1.78
CA ILE A 375 -10.30 -10.74 -0.84
C ILE A 375 -11.55 -11.22 -1.57
N PHE A 376 -12.18 -12.26 -1.02
CA PHE A 376 -13.45 -12.80 -1.46
C PHE A 376 -14.54 -12.55 -0.42
N VAL A 377 -15.66 -11.98 -0.84
CA VAL A 377 -16.90 -12.02 -0.06
C VAL A 377 -17.67 -13.25 -0.52
N ILE A 378 -17.95 -14.16 0.41
CA ILE A 378 -18.61 -15.44 0.12
C ILE A 378 -20.02 -15.53 0.74
N GLY A 379 -20.55 -14.38 1.16
CA GLY A 379 -21.95 -14.21 1.60
C GLY A 379 -22.15 -14.18 3.10
N GLY A 380 -23.37 -14.30 3.62
CA GLY A 380 -24.64 -14.41 2.89
C GLY A 380 -25.20 -13.06 2.44
N ALA A 381 -26.50 -13.04 2.09
CA ALA A 381 -27.18 -11.89 1.47
C ALA A 381 -26.89 -10.53 2.11
N GLN A 382 -26.88 -10.43 3.45
CA GLN A 382 -26.59 -9.17 4.14
C GLN A 382 -25.14 -8.70 3.95
N ILE A 383 -24.18 -9.62 3.89
CA ILE A 383 -22.77 -9.28 3.65
C ILE A 383 -22.56 -8.94 2.18
N TYR A 384 -23.25 -9.64 1.28
CA TYR A 384 -23.28 -9.27 -0.14
C TYR A 384 -23.85 -7.88 -0.38
N ASP A 385 -25.00 -7.55 0.22
CA ASP A 385 -25.63 -6.22 0.15
C ASP A 385 -24.67 -5.13 0.63
N ALA A 386 -24.05 -5.34 1.80
CA ALA A 386 -23.07 -4.40 2.33
C ALA A 386 -21.86 -4.25 1.41
N ALA A 387 -21.34 -5.36 0.87
CA ALA A 387 -20.17 -5.35 -0.01
C ALA A 387 -20.45 -4.65 -1.34
N LEU A 388 -21.58 -4.91 -2.00
CA LEU A 388 -21.93 -4.30 -3.29
C LEU A 388 -22.01 -2.77 -3.24
N LYS A 389 -22.38 -2.22 -2.07
CA LYS A 389 -22.46 -0.78 -1.80
C LYS A 389 -21.10 -0.12 -1.62
N LEU A 390 -20.04 -0.89 -1.40
CA LEU A 390 -18.68 -0.35 -1.23
C LEU A 390 -18.04 0.02 -2.58
N PRO A 391 -17.19 1.05 -2.60
CA PRO A 391 -16.40 1.40 -3.78
C PRO A 391 -15.31 0.35 -4.11
N GLU A 392 -14.93 -0.48 -3.14
CA GLU A 392 -13.99 -1.59 -3.33
C GLU A 392 -14.60 -2.79 -4.09
N ALA A 393 -15.93 -2.91 -4.16
CA ALA A 393 -16.59 -4.00 -4.92
C ALA A 393 -16.28 -3.87 -6.40
N ARG A 394 -15.43 -4.76 -6.91
CA ARG A 394 -14.93 -4.73 -8.28
C ARG A 394 -15.55 -5.83 -9.14
N ARG A 395 -15.64 -7.05 -8.60
CA ARG A 395 -16.04 -8.23 -9.37
C ARG A 395 -17.11 -9.04 -8.69
N ILE A 396 -17.96 -9.67 -9.51
CA ILE A 396 -18.87 -10.74 -9.12
C ILE A 396 -18.50 -11.96 -9.98
N LEU A 397 -18.06 -13.02 -9.33
CA LEU A 397 -17.90 -14.35 -9.90
C LEU A 397 -19.20 -15.09 -9.65
N LEU A 398 -20.04 -15.14 -10.67
CA LEU A 398 -21.38 -15.70 -10.60
C LEU A 398 -21.38 -17.09 -11.23
N THR A 399 -21.70 -18.12 -10.46
CA THR A 399 -22.19 -19.38 -11.03
C THR A 399 -23.69 -19.22 -11.29
N SER A 400 -24.07 -18.99 -12.54
CA SER A 400 -25.47 -18.80 -12.96
C SER A 400 -26.14 -20.15 -13.13
N ILE A 401 -27.02 -20.51 -12.20
CA ILE A 401 -27.76 -21.77 -12.20
C ILE A 401 -29.03 -21.59 -13.02
N GLU A 402 -29.17 -22.42 -14.05
CA GLU A 402 -30.24 -22.29 -15.03
C GLU A 402 -31.56 -22.93 -14.58
N ARG A 403 -31.51 -23.78 -13.56
CA ARG A 403 -32.69 -24.42 -12.99
C ARG A 403 -33.33 -23.52 -11.94
N ASP A 404 -34.66 -23.46 -11.96
CA ASP A 404 -35.42 -22.77 -10.94
C ASP A 404 -35.53 -23.63 -9.66
N PHE A 405 -35.33 -22.97 -8.53
CA PHE A 405 -35.47 -23.53 -7.19
C PHE A 405 -36.24 -22.53 -6.33
N ASP A 406 -37.03 -23.04 -5.37
CA ASP A 406 -37.63 -22.19 -4.35
C ASP A 406 -36.51 -21.57 -3.50
N CYS A 407 -36.56 -20.24 -3.34
CA CYS A 407 -35.55 -19.47 -2.62
C CYS A 407 -36.23 -18.45 -1.69
N ASP A 408 -35.72 -18.31 -0.47
CA ASP A 408 -36.11 -17.25 0.47
C ASP A 408 -35.04 -16.16 0.63
N THR A 409 -33.85 -16.41 0.09
CA THR A 409 -32.67 -15.55 0.18
C THR A 409 -32.11 -15.30 -1.21
N PHE A 410 -31.89 -14.02 -1.53
CA PHE A 410 -31.47 -13.58 -2.86
C PHE A 410 -30.16 -12.79 -2.80
N PHE A 411 -29.35 -12.90 -3.86
CA PHE A 411 -28.18 -12.07 -4.08
C PHE A 411 -28.64 -10.68 -4.52
N PRO A 412 -28.30 -9.61 -3.78
CA PRO A 412 -28.91 -8.29 -3.93
C PRO A 412 -28.22 -7.47 -5.03
N VAL A 413 -28.23 -7.99 -6.26
CA VAL A 413 -27.68 -7.31 -7.45
C VAL A 413 -28.75 -7.19 -8.53
N ASP A 414 -28.71 -6.08 -9.26
CA ASP A 414 -29.37 -5.98 -10.57
C ASP A 414 -28.29 -5.94 -11.65
N LEU A 415 -28.18 -7.01 -12.44
CA LEU A 415 -27.20 -7.07 -13.54
C LEU A 415 -27.71 -6.37 -14.81
N LYS A 416 -28.96 -5.86 -14.82
CA LYS A 416 -29.59 -5.22 -15.97
C LYS A 416 -29.58 -3.70 -15.91
N ASP A 417 -29.28 -3.11 -14.75
CA ASP A 417 -29.24 -1.67 -14.54
C ASP A 417 -28.03 -0.97 -15.22
N GLY A 418 -27.13 -1.76 -15.82
CA GLY A 418 -25.94 -1.28 -16.50
C GLY A 418 -24.77 -0.95 -15.57
N SER A 419 -24.88 -1.18 -14.26
CA SER A 419 -23.79 -0.99 -13.29
C SER A 419 -22.76 -2.11 -13.33
N TRP A 420 -23.08 -3.25 -13.94
CA TRP A 420 -22.19 -4.39 -14.11
C TRP A 420 -22.05 -4.77 -15.58
N GLU A 421 -20.82 -5.07 -16.00
CA GLU A 421 -20.48 -5.58 -17.31
C GLU A 421 -20.08 -7.04 -17.21
N ARG A 422 -20.72 -7.89 -18.02
CA ARG A 422 -20.29 -9.28 -18.19
C ARG A 422 -19.00 -9.32 -19.00
N LYS A 423 -17.97 -9.94 -18.43
CA LYS A 423 -16.69 -10.20 -19.11
C LYS A 423 -16.74 -11.47 -19.94
N SER A 424 -15.84 -11.55 -20.91
CA SER A 424 -15.69 -12.73 -21.77
C SER A 424 -15.22 -13.96 -20.99
N ARG A 425 -15.40 -15.14 -21.59
CA ARG A 425 -14.90 -16.41 -21.02
C ARG A 425 -13.38 -16.35 -20.85
N ASP A 426 -12.66 -15.85 -21.86
CA ASP A 426 -11.20 -15.80 -21.84
C ASP A 426 -10.69 -14.90 -20.71
N GLU A 427 -11.31 -13.73 -20.49
CA GLU A 427 -11.00 -12.85 -19.35
C GLU A 427 -11.26 -13.54 -18.00
N LEU A 428 -12.37 -14.29 -17.87
CA LEU A 428 -12.68 -15.06 -16.66
C LEU A 428 -11.63 -16.17 -16.43
N GLN A 429 -11.22 -16.89 -17.47
CA GLN A 429 -10.19 -17.94 -17.39
C GLN A 429 -8.84 -17.36 -17.02
N GLU A 430 -8.44 -16.25 -17.64
CA GLU A 430 -7.19 -15.54 -17.33
C GLU A 430 -7.18 -15.09 -15.87
N TRP A 431 -8.29 -14.50 -15.39
CA TRP A 431 -8.35 -13.96 -14.04
C TRP A 431 -8.41 -15.06 -12.96
N THR A 432 -9.18 -16.12 -13.18
CA THR A 432 -9.32 -17.24 -12.22
C THR A 432 -8.20 -18.27 -12.31
N GLY A 433 -7.53 -18.36 -13.46
CA GLY A 433 -6.64 -19.46 -13.83
C GLY A 433 -7.36 -20.80 -14.05
N GLU A 434 -8.69 -20.82 -14.13
CA GLU A 434 -9.47 -22.04 -14.36
C GLU A 434 -9.66 -22.29 -15.86
N GLU A 435 -9.74 -23.56 -16.24
CA GLU A 435 -10.23 -23.96 -17.55
C GLU A 435 -11.75 -24.05 -17.51
N ILE A 436 -12.43 -23.29 -18.37
CA ILE A 436 -13.90 -23.21 -18.38
C ILE A 436 -14.39 -23.70 -19.74
N GLU A 437 -15.19 -24.76 -19.71
CA GLU A 437 -15.76 -25.37 -20.91
C GLU A 437 -16.75 -24.42 -21.61
N GLU A 438 -16.76 -24.46 -22.94
CA GLU A 438 -17.72 -23.73 -23.76
C GLU A 438 -19.12 -24.35 -23.64
N GLY A 439 -20.13 -23.52 -23.38
CA GLY A 439 -21.52 -23.97 -23.25
C GLY A 439 -21.97 -24.37 -21.84
N GLY A 440 -21.16 -24.14 -20.81
CA GLY A 440 -21.53 -24.36 -19.40
C GLY A 440 -21.22 -25.77 -18.87
N GLN A 441 -21.73 -26.07 -17.68
CA GLN A 441 -21.56 -27.36 -17.00
C GLN A 441 -22.93 -27.93 -16.65
N GLU A 442 -23.02 -29.25 -16.57
CA GLU A 442 -24.19 -29.94 -16.05
C GLU A 442 -23.79 -30.96 -14.96
N GLU A 443 -24.39 -30.84 -13.78
CA GLU A 443 -24.26 -31.82 -12.69
C GLU A 443 -25.62 -32.05 -12.04
N ALA A 444 -25.93 -33.30 -11.70
CA ALA A 444 -27.18 -33.67 -11.01
C ALA A 444 -28.45 -33.11 -11.69
N GLY A 445 -28.48 -33.07 -13.03
CA GLY A 445 -29.60 -32.53 -13.81
C GLY A 445 -29.79 -31.03 -13.66
N THR A 446 -28.73 -30.29 -13.31
CA THR A 446 -28.73 -28.84 -13.17
C THR A 446 -27.62 -28.27 -14.05
N LYS A 447 -28.02 -27.46 -15.04
CA LYS A 447 -27.10 -26.70 -15.87
C LYS A 447 -26.71 -25.41 -15.18
N TYR A 448 -25.44 -25.03 -15.30
CA TYR A 448 -24.94 -23.77 -14.79
C TYR A 448 -23.75 -23.26 -15.60
N GLU A 449 -23.54 -21.96 -15.56
CA GLU A 449 -22.47 -21.27 -16.26
C GLU A 449 -21.64 -20.45 -15.29
N PHE A 450 -20.30 -20.52 -15.40
CA PHE A 450 -19.41 -19.62 -14.69
C PHE A 450 -19.30 -18.30 -15.44
N GLN A 451 -19.56 -17.20 -14.74
CA GLN A 451 -19.55 -15.85 -15.29
C GLN A 451 -18.68 -14.95 -14.41
N MET A 452 -18.01 -13.98 -15.05
CA MET A 452 -17.39 -12.86 -14.37
C MET A 452 -18.10 -11.58 -14.78
N TRP A 453 -18.52 -10.81 -13.78
CA TRP A 453 -19.06 -9.48 -13.95
C TRP A 453 -18.16 -8.48 -13.27
N GLU A 454 -17.96 -7.34 -13.91
CA GLU A 454 -17.13 -6.25 -13.43
C GLU A 454 -17.95 -4.99 -13.27
N LYS A 455 -17.79 -4.29 -12.14
CA LYS A 455 -18.51 -3.04 -11.88
C LYS A 455 -18.05 -1.99 -12.90
N ARG A 456 -19.00 -1.31 -13.54
CA ARG A 456 -18.74 -0.15 -14.40
C ARG A 456 -18.48 1.08 -13.53
N ASP A 457 -17.50 1.87 -13.91
CA ASP A 457 -17.09 3.10 -13.21
C ASP A 457 -18.00 4.32 -13.49
#